data_AF-A0A970PQB6-F1
#
_entry.id   AF-A0A970PQB6-F1
#
_cell.length_a   1.000
_cell.length_b   1.000
_cell.length_c   1.000
_cell.angle_alpha   90.00
_cell.angle_beta   90.00
_cell.angle_gamma   90.00
#
_symmetry.space_group_name_H-M   'P 1'
#
loop_
_entity.id
_entity.type
_entity.pdbx_description
1 polymer ?
#
loop_
_entity_poly.entity_id
_entity_poly.type
_entity_poly.pdbx_seq_one_letter_code
_entity_poly.pdbx_strand_id
1 'polypeptide(L)' 'GLIGAQENLSDREIISFEYRPFGHGTQNVQTLLGAAIGAGAEWFIIEQDEHKDISPMDAAALSIQTVRKYQA' A
#
# COMPACT_ATOMS: atom_id res chain seq x y z
N GLY A 1 -15.28 -8.46 8.37
CA GLY A 1 -14.85 -7.21 7.73
C GLY A 1 -13.72 -6.60 8.51
N LEU A 2 -13.02 -5.63 7.92
CA LEU A 2 -12.22 -4.65 8.65
C LEU A 2 -13.00 -4.14 9.87
N ILE A 3 -12.30 -3.81 10.95
CA ILE A 3 -12.89 -3.36 12.22
C ILE A 3 -13.99 -2.30 11.98
N GLY A 4 -15.24 -2.69 12.27
CA GLY A 4 -16.46 -1.90 12.04
C GLY A 4 -17.45 -2.46 11.00
N ALA A 5 -17.09 -3.46 10.19
CA ALA A 5 -17.97 -3.97 9.14
C ALA A 5 -18.59 -5.35 9.47
N GLN A 6 -19.90 -5.33 9.70
CA GLN A 6 -20.79 -6.49 9.58
C GLN A 6 -21.68 -6.23 8.36
N GLU A 7 -21.25 -6.64 7.17
CA GLU A 7 -22.06 -6.44 5.95
C GLU A 7 -22.16 -7.71 5.12
N ASN A 8 -23.41 -8.10 4.86
CA ASN A 8 -23.83 -9.07 3.87
C ASN A 8 -23.90 -8.34 2.52
N LEU A 9 -22.91 -8.59 1.65
CA LEU A 9 -22.83 -7.95 0.34
C LEU A 9 -23.44 -8.87 -0.73
N SER A 10 -24.58 -8.47 -1.30
CA SER A 10 -25.23 -9.14 -2.43
C SER A 10 -24.62 -8.69 -3.78
N ASP A 11 -24.32 -9.67 -4.62
CA ASP A 11 -24.22 -9.71 -6.09
C ASP A 11 -23.53 -8.60 -6.91
N ARG A 12 -22.81 -7.66 -6.30
CA ARG A 12 -21.77 -6.91 -7.04
C ARG A 12 -20.54 -7.80 -7.17
N GLU A 13 -19.81 -7.76 -8.28
CA GLU A 13 -18.46 -8.35 -8.34
C GLU A 13 -17.64 -7.74 -7.20
N ILE A 14 -17.58 -8.46 -6.07
CA ILE A 14 -16.80 -8.07 -4.93
C ILE A 14 -15.36 -8.28 -5.40
N ILE A 15 -14.73 -7.23 -5.90
CA ILE A 15 -13.27 -7.19 -5.96
C ILE A 15 -12.86 -7.35 -4.51
N SER A 16 -12.38 -8.55 -4.16
CA SER A 16 -11.99 -8.85 -2.80
C SER A 16 -10.89 -7.87 -2.42
N PHE A 17 -11.09 -7.15 -1.33
CA PHE A 17 -10.06 -6.28 -0.79
C PHE A 17 -8.82 -7.11 -0.45
N GLU A 18 -7.65 -6.60 -0.82
CA GLU A 18 -6.36 -7.23 -0.58
C GLU A 18 -5.31 -6.17 -0.26
N TYR A 19 -4.49 -6.44 0.75
CA TYR A 19 -3.29 -5.66 1.00
C TYR A 19 -2.26 -5.93 -0.10
N ARG A 20 -1.63 -4.85 -0.56
CA ARG A 20 -0.60 -4.89 -1.60
C ARG A 20 0.61 -4.09 -1.10
N PRO A 21 1.84 -4.46 -1.51
CA PRO A 21 3.00 -3.63 -1.22
C PRO A 21 2.81 -2.19 -1.66
N PHE A 22 3.40 -1.24 -0.93
CA PHE A 22 3.39 0.17 -1.29
C PHE A 22 3.75 0.39 -2.77
N GLY A 23 2.84 1.02 -3.52
CA GLY A 23 2.94 1.26 -4.97
C GLY A 23 2.59 0.11 -5.89
N HIS A 24 2.10 -1.01 -5.36
CA HIS A 24 1.62 -2.17 -6.14
C HIS A 24 0.09 -2.31 -6.10
N GLY A 25 -0.59 -1.35 -5.47
CA GLY A 25 -2.04 -1.17 -5.54
C GLY A 25 -2.40 -0.05 -6.52
N THR A 26 -3.35 0.80 -6.12
CA THR A 26 -3.87 1.91 -6.95
C THR A 26 -3.32 3.29 -6.56
N GLN A 27 -2.30 3.33 -5.70
CA GLN A 27 -1.71 4.57 -5.19
C GLN A 27 -0.91 5.31 -6.27
N ASN A 28 -1.07 6.64 -6.35
CA ASN A 28 -0.13 7.49 -7.08
C ASN A 28 1.09 7.81 -6.18
N VAL A 29 2.03 6.87 -6.14
CA VAL A 29 3.19 6.94 -5.23
C VAL A 29 4.13 8.11 -5.53
N GLN A 30 4.31 8.47 -6.81
CA GLN A 30 5.20 9.55 -7.19
C GLN A 30 4.71 10.89 -6.63
N THR A 31 3.43 11.20 -6.82
CA THR A 31 2.84 12.45 -6.29
C THR A 31 2.83 12.45 -4.76
N LEU A 32 2.54 11.31 -4.12
CA LEU A 32 2.50 11.21 -2.67
C LEU A 32 3.87 11.43 -2.02
N LEU A 33 4.92 10.77 -2.53
CA LEU A 33 6.29 10.97 -2.04
C LEU A 33 6.78 12.39 -2.30
N GLY A 34 6.51 12.94 -3.48
CA GLY A 34 6.85 14.33 -3.82
C GLY A 34 6.20 15.35 -2.89
N ALA A 35 4.93 15.14 -2.53
CA ALA A 35 4.23 16.00 -1.58
C ALA A 35 4.82 15.91 -0.16
N ALA A 36 5.19 14.71 0.30
CA ALA A 36 5.83 14.52 1.59
C ALA A 36 7.18 15.24 1.67
N ILE A 37 8.01 15.07 0.65
CA ILE A 37 9.31 15.77 0.53
C ILE A 37 9.10 17.29 0.48
N GLY A 38 8.16 17.77 -0.34
CA GLY A 38 7.84 19.19 -0.46
C GLY A 38 7.30 19.81 0.84
N ALA A 39 6.67 19.01 1.70
CA ALA A 39 6.23 19.42 3.03
C ALA A 39 7.34 19.41 4.09
N GLY A 40 8.56 18.98 3.74
CA GLY A 40 9.69 18.87 4.66
C GLY A 40 9.63 17.64 5.57
N ALA A 41 8.92 16.58 5.16
CA ALA A 41 8.89 15.34 5.92
C ALA A 41 10.27 14.66 5.92
N GLU A 42 10.82 14.45 7.12
CA GLU A 42 12.10 13.74 7.29
C GLU A 42 11.94 12.21 7.25
N TRP A 43 10.75 11.72 7.59
CA TRP A 43 10.47 10.30 7.70
C TRP A 43 9.20 9.94 6.92
N PHE A 44 9.30 8.87 6.12
CA PHE A 44 8.18 8.27 5.43
C PHE A 44 8.05 6.82 5.90
N ILE A 45 7.04 6.54 6.73
CA ILE A 45 6.82 5.22 7.32
C ILE A 45 5.87 4.45 6.41
N ILE A 46 6.27 3.23 6.05
CA ILE A 46 5.44 2.28 5.31
C ILE A 46 5.06 1.16 6.26
N GLU A 47 3.77 1.03 6.55
CA GLU A 47 3.20 -0.13 7.24
C GLU A 47 2.92 -1.22 6.20
N GLN A 48 3.32 -2.45 6.52
CA GLN A 48 3.09 -3.60 5.66
C GLN A 48 2.27 -4.66 6.38
N ASP A 49 1.16 -5.00 5.74
CA ASP A 49 0.21 -6.02 6.18
C ASP A 49 0.40 -7.35 5.43
N GLU A 50 -0.41 -8.33 5.79
CA GLU A 50 -0.43 -9.66 5.19
C GLU A 50 -0.75 -9.62 3.69
N HIS A 51 0.11 -10.24 2.87
CA HIS A 51 -0.15 -10.48 1.45
C HIS A 51 -0.50 -11.96 1.21
N LYS A 52 -1.46 -12.23 0.31
CA LYS A 52 -1.94 -13.60 0.04
C LYS A 52 -0.90 -14.50 -0.65
N ASP A 53 -0.11 -13.91 -1.56
CA ASP A 53 0.75 -14.69 -2.47
C ASP A 53 2.25 -14.66 -2.14
N ILE A 54 2.71 -13.72 -1.30
CA ILE A 54 4.16 -13.53 -1.05
C ILE A 54 4.42 -13.34 0.44
N SER A 55 5.65 -13.63 0.86
CA SER A 55 6.03 -13.47 2.27
C SER A 55 6.03 -11.98 2.69
N PRO A 56 5.85 -11.69 3.99
CA PRO A 56 5.95 -10.32 4.50
C PRO A 56 7.28 -9.63 4.14
N MET A 57 8.39 -10.39 4.12
CA MET A 57 9.70 -9.85 3.77
C MET A 57 9.82 -9.49 2.28
N ASP A 58 9.23 -10.30 1.39
CA ASP A 58 9.20 -10.00 -0.04
C ASP A 58 8.31 -8.77 -0.32
N ALA A 59 7.17 -8.68 0.35
CA ALA A 59 6.29 -7.52 0.27
C ALA A 59 7.01 -6.24 0.75
N ALA A 60 7.69 -6.29 1.89
CA ALA A 60 8.48 -5.17 2.39
C ALA A 60 9.62 -4.77 1.43
N ALA A 61 10.31 -5.75 0.84
CA ALA A 61 11.36 -5.49 -0.14
C ALA A 61 10.82 -4.75 -1.38
N LEU A 62 9.66 -5.14 -1.90
CA LEU A 62 9.00 -4.45 -3.02
C LEU A 62 8.64 -3.01 -2.67
N SER A 63 8.10 -2.76 -1.47
CA SER A 63 7.82 -1.39 -0.99
C SER A 63 9.05 -0.51 -0.95
N ILE A 64 10.16 -1.02 -0.43
CA ILE A 64 11.43 -0.28 -0.37
C ILE A 64 11.93 0.02 -1.79
N GLN A 65 11.82 -0.92 -2.72
CA GLN A 65 12.19 -0.71 -4.12
C GLN A 65 11.35 0.39 -4.77
N THR A 66 10.03 0.41 -4.53
CA THR A 66 9.15 1.49 -5.00
C THR A 66 9.60 2.85 -4.48
N VAL A 67 9.88 2.99 -3.18
CA VAL A 67 10.35 4.27 -2.63
C VAL A 67 11.63 4.72 -3.31
N ARG A 68 12.63 3.83 -3.41
CA ARG A 68 13.92 4.15 -4.05
C ARG A 68 13.77 4.57 -5.52
N LYS A 69 12.81 3.98 -6.24
CA LYS A 69 12.53 4.33 -7.64
C LYS A 69 11.98 5.75 -7.79
N TYR A 70 11.16 6.21 -6.85
CA TYR A 70 10.44 7.49 -6.95
C TYR A 70 10.97 8.60 -6.02
N GLN A 71 11.99 8.31 -5.20
CA GLN A 71 12.72 9.30 -4.40
C GLN A 71 13.93 9.92 -5.17
N ALA A 72 14.28 9.38 -6.33
CA ALA A 72 15.39 9.85 -7.16
C ALA A 72 15.09 11.19 -7.85
#